data_AF-A0A523NDV8-F1
#
_entry.id   AF-A0A523NDV8-F1
#
_cell.length_a   1.000
_cell.length_b   1.000
_cell.length_c   1.000
_cell.angle_alpha   90.00
_cell.angle_beta   90.00
_cell.angle_gamma   90.00
#
_symmetry.space_group_name_H-M   'P 1'
#
loop_
_entity.id
_entity.type
_entity.pdbx_description
1 polymer ?
#
loop_
_entity_poly.entity_id
_entity_poly.type
_entity_poly.pdbx_seq_one_letter_code
_entity_poly.pdbx_strand_id
1 'polypeptide(L)'
;MIVPGMSITPSGKPAKAQAQECAEEILRAAASWAKEAPAELTPAIRAVCIRLAEMVADQRHYLTPLPEPQESERGEMLEMLADGLRSKPITDGIEQDLQQLADLELRATGSWAIVPTAQAEWITTAIQFLDGRASQLPDGERPDPYWADDVVAGIIVSVRAVIGVDELQARYATPPSANQVPEES
;
A
#
# COMPACT_ATOMS: atom_id res chain seq x y z
N MET A 1 9.58 13.32 -13.53
CA MET A 1 10.35 13.95 -12.43
C MET A 1 10.98 12.82 -11.64
N ILE A 2 12.29 12.67 -11.69
CA ILE A 2 13.01 11.54 -11.05
C ILE A 2 13.22 11.92 -9.59
N VAL A 3 12.60 11.18 -8.67
CA VAL A 3 12.89 11.33 -7.24
C VAL A 3 14.25 10.66 -7.00
N PRO A 4 15.26 11.37 -6.43
CA PRO A 4 16.57 10.77 -6.18
C PRO A 4 16.46 9.69 -5.11
N GLY A 5 17.14 8.57 -5.33
CA GLY A 5 17.17 7.43 -4.41
C GLY A 5 17.59 7.84 -3.00
N MET A 6 16.78 7.46 -2.02
CA MET A 6 17.15 7.54 -0.61
C MET A 6 18.25 6.51 -0.35
N SER A 7 19.40 6.98 0.12
CA SER A 7 20.47 6.12 0.61
C SER A 7 19.95 5.23 1.74
N ILE A 8 20.05 3.90 1.58
CA ILE A 8 19.90 2.92 2.66
C ILE A 8 21.16 2.96 3.53
N THR A 9 21.39 4.09 4.18
CA THR A 9 22.11 4.09 5.45
C THR A 9 21.14 3.47 6.46
N PRO A 10 21.57 2.66 7.46
CA PRO A 10 20.71 2.47 8.63
C PRO A 10 20.34 3.87 9.08
N SER A 11 19.07 4.22 8.89
CA SER A 11 18.58 5.50 9.34
C SER A 11 18.78 5.40 10.85
N GLY A 12 19.76 6.12 11.41
CA GLY A 12 19.98 6.14 12.85
C GLY A 12 18.76 6.68 13.62
N LYS A 13 17.65 6.94 12.91
CA LYS A 13 16.31 7.22 13.40
C LYS A 13 15.69 5.93 13.97
N PRO A 14 15.08 6.00 15.16
CA PRO A 14 14.29 4.90 15.73
C PRO A 14 13.16 4.44 14.78
N ALA A 15 12.79 3.15 14.84
CA ALA A 15 11.72 2.54 14.04
C ALA A 15 10.41 3.36 14.06
N LYS A 16 10.03 3.86 15.25
CA LYS A 16 8.85 4.73 15.43
C LYS A 16 8.89 6.00 14.58
N ALA A 17 10.05 6.65 14.51
CA ALA A 17 10.19 7.89 13.74
C ALA A 17 10.11 7.60 12.23
N GLN A 18 10.68 6.47 11.79
CA GLN A 18 10.57 6.02 10.40
C GLN A 18 9.12 5.67 10.03
N ALA A 19 8.41 4.96 10.90
CA ALA A 19 7.00 4.62 10.71
C ALA A 19 6.12 5.88 10.60
N GLN A 20 6.36 6.88 11.44
CA GLN A 20 5.64 8.16 11.36
C GLN A 20 5.92 8.90 10.04
N GLU A 21 7.18 8.99 9.63
CA GLU A 21 7.57 9.61 8.35
C GLU A 21 6.91 8.90 7.17
N CYS A 22 6.89 7.56 7.17
CA CYS A 22 6.19 6.77 6.16
C CYS A 22 4.68 7.08 6.13
N ALA A 23 4.04 7.16 7.30
CA ALA A 23 2.61 7.48 7.38
C ALA A 23 2.32 8.88 6.82
N GLU A 24 3.17 9.86 7.09
CA GLU A 24 3.05 11.23 6.54
C GLU A 24 3.23 11.25 5.02
N GLU A 25 4.20 10.50 4.47
CA GLU A 25 4.39 10.34 3.02
C GLU A 25 3.20 9.65 2.35
N ILE A 26 2.63 8.60 2.97
CA ILE A 26 1.43 7.91 2.49
C ILE A 26 0.24 8.89 2.42
N LEU A 27 0.02 9.68 3.47
CA LEU A 27 -1.04 10.69 3.47
C LEU A 27 -0.82 11.78 2.42
N ARG A 28 0.43 12.17 2.17
CA ARG A 28 0.78 13.11 1.10
C ARG A 28 0.50 12.52 -0.29
N ALA A 29 0.82 11.24 -0.50
CA ALA A 29 0.50 10.54 -1.73
C ALA A 29 -1.01 10.48 -1.95
N ALA A 30 -1.79 10.10 -0.92
CA ALA A 30 -3.25 10.11 -0.96
C ALA A 30 -3.80 11.48 -1.37
N ALA A 31 -3.31 12.55 -0.74
CA ALA A 31 -3.70 13.91 -1.06
C ALA A 31 -3.31 14.32 -2.48
N SER A 32 -2.21 13.79 -3.03
CA SER A 32 -1.81 14.05 -4.41
C SER A 32 -2.77 13.41 -5.40
N TRP A 33 -3.12 12.13 -5.20
CA TRP A 33 -4.06 11.42 -6.07
C TRP A 33 -5.49 12.00 -6.00
N ALA A 34 -5.88 12.55 -4.85
CA ALA A 34 -7.17 13.21 -4.70
C ALA A 34 -7.30 14.55 -5.44
N LYS A 35 -6.19 15.23 -5.79
CA LYS A 35 -6.23 16.55 -6.46
C LYS A 35 -6.85 16.51 -7.86
N GLU A 36 -6.75 15.37 -8.52
CA GLU A 36 -7.22 15.17 -9.89
C GLU A 36 -8.64 14.58 -9.93
N ALA A 37 -9.26 14.39 -8.76
CA ALA A 37 -10.59 13.85 -8.60
C ALA A 37 -11.58 14.90 -8.06
N PRO A 38 -12.90 14.69 -8.26
CA PRO A 38 -13.93 15.45 -7.54
C PRO A 38 -13.67 15.45 -6.03
N ALA A 39 -13.86 16.61 -5.39
CA ALA A 39 -13.51 16.81 -3.98
C ALA A 39 -14.25 15.83 -3.05
N GLU A 40 -15.47 15.46 -3.43
CA GLU A 40 -16.34 14.48 -2.77
C GLU A 40 -15.72 13.08 -2.69
N LEU A 41 -14.77 12.74 -3.59
CA LEU A 41 -14.07 11.46 -3.58
C LEU A 41 -12.80 11.46 -2.72
N THR A 42 -12.36 12.63 -2.24
CA THR A 42 -11.14 12.75 -1.41
C THR A 42 -11.14 11.81 -0.19
N PRO A 43 -12.24 11.69 0.60
CA PRO A 43 -12.29 10.78 1.73
C PRO A 43 -12.11 9.31 1.32
N ALA A 44 -12.77 8.91 0.23
CA ALA A 44 -12.71 7.55 -0.30
C ALA A 44 -11.30 7.19 -0.81
N ILE A 45 -10.64 8.11 -1.54
CA ILE A 45 -9.26 7.94 -2.03
C ILE A 45 -8.28 7.80 -0.84
N ARG A 46 -8.45 8.63 0.19
CA ARG A 46 -7.66 8.55 1.42
C ARG A 46 -7.86 7.21 2.14
N ALA A 47 -9.10 6.73 2.25
CA ALA A 47 -9.41 5.44 2.86
C ALA A 47 -8.75 4.27 2.12
N VAL A 48 -8.85 4.25 0.78
CA VAL A 48 -8.17 3.27 -0.10
C VAL A 48 -6.66 3.32 0.11
N CYS A 49 -6.06 4.51 0.16
CA CYS A 49 -4.62 4.66 0.35
C CYS A 49 -4.13 4.14 1.70
N ILE A 50 -4.82 4.48 2.78
CA ILE A 50 -4.50 3.99 4.13
C ILE A 50 -4.63 2.48 4.19
N ARG A 51 -5.71 1.92 3.63
CA ARG A 51 -5.95 0.47 3.67
C ARG A 51 -4.90 -0.30 2.87
N LEU A 52 -4.50 0.17 1.69
CA LEU A 52 -3.37 -0.42 0.95
C LEU A 52 -2.08 -0.42 1.74
N ALA A 53 -1.75 0.72 2.34
CA ALA A 53 -0.51 0.86 3.08
C ALA A 53 -0.47 -0.07 4.30
N GLU A 54 -1.59 -0.16 5.02
CA GLU A 54 -1.75 -1.10 6.13
C GLU A 54 -1.50 -2.55 5.66
N MET A 55 -2.08 -2.93 4.54
CA MET A 55 -1.96 -4.30 4.02
C MET A 55 -0.55 -4.63 3.53
N VAL A 56 0.12 -3.70 2.84
CA VAL A 56 1.52 -3.88 2.44
C VAL A 56 2.42 -4.01 3.67
N ALA A 57 2.13 -3.26 4.75
CA ALA A 57 2.85 -3.38 6.02
C ALA A 57 2.55 -4.71 6.75
N ASP A 58 1.30 -5.18 6.74
CA ASP A 58 0.91 -6.46 7.36
C ASP A 58 1.53 -7.67 6.62
N GLN A 59 1.76 -7.57 5.31
CA GLN A 59 2.44 -8.59 4.50
C GLN A 59 3.96 -8.64 4.68
N ARG A 60 4.51 -8.03 5.74
CA ARG A 60 5.95 -7.98 6.03
C ARG A 60 6.69 -9.32 5.91
N HIS A 61 6.04 -10.44 6.26
CA HIS A 61 6.64 -11.78 6.18
C HIS A 61 6.81 -12.33 4.75
N TYR A 62 6.17 -11.69 3.76
CA TYR A 62 6.32 -12.02 2.33
C TYR A 62 7.24 -11.06 1.60
N LEU A 63 7.75 -10.03 2.28
CA LEU A 63 8.74 -9.13 1.70
C LEU A 63 10.10 -9.82 1.61
N THR A 64 10.99 -9.29 0.76
CA THR A 64 12.34 -9.82 0.59
C THR A 64 13.05 -9.88 1.95
N PRO A 65 13.50 -11.08 2.40
CA PRO A 65 14.21 -11.24 3.67
C PRO A 65 15.48 -10.39 3.69
N LEU A 66 15.80 -9.85 4.87
CA LEU A 66 17.01 -9.05 5.08
C LEU A 66 17.95 -9.77 6.06
N PRO A 67 19.26 -9.45 6.07
CA PRO A 67 20.13 -9.88 7.15
C PRO A 67 19.69 -9.27 8.49
N GLU A 68 20.02 -9.94 9.60
CA GLU A 68 19.91 -9.33 10.93
C GLU A 68 21.05 -8.33 11.18
N PRO A 69 20.81 -7.21 11.89
CA PRO A 69 19.58 -6.85 12.62
C PRO A 69 18.49 -6.16 11.77
N GLN A 70 18.72 -5.96 10.47
CA GLN A 70 17.84 -5.12 9.63
C GLN A 70 16.45 -5.74 9.44
N GLU A 71 16.33 -7.05 9.42
CA GLU A 71 15.05 -7.75 9.35
C GLU A 71 14.17 -7.43 10.57
N SER A 72 14.72 -7.57 11.78
CA SER A 72 14.01 -7.24 13.02
C SER A 72 13.63 -5.75 13.10
N GLU A 73 14.56 -4.84 12.79
CA GLU A 73 14.31 -3.39 12.79
C GLU A 73 13.21 -3.00 11.79
N ARG A 74 13.20 -3.60 10.60
CA ARG A 74 12.18 -3.38 9.59
C ARG A 74 10.83 -3.96 10.01
N GLY A 75 10.82 -5.14 10.61
CA GLY A 75 9.61 -5.75 11.16
C GLY A 75 8.93 -4.83 12.18
N GLU A 76 9.70 -4.29 13.12
CA GLU A 76 9.23 -3.33 14.13
C GLU A 76 8.68 -2.05 13.50
N MET A 77 9.39 -1.49 12.52
CA MET A 77 8.93 -0.29 11.80
C MET A 77 7.60 -0.52 11.07
N LEU A 78 7.44 -1.66 10.37
CA LEU A 78 6.22 -1.98 9.62
C LEU A 78 5.03 -2.24 10.56
N GLU A 79 5.26 -2.89 11.71
CA GLU A 79 4.25 -3.07 12.74
C GLU A 79 3.77 -1.71 13.29
N MET A 80 4.71 -0.83 13.66
CA MET A 80 4.39 0.53 14.12
C MET A 80 3.68 1.37 13.05
N LEU A 81 4.02 1.19 11.77
CA LEU A 81 3.36 1.86 10.67
C LEU A 81 1.90 1.40 10.54
N ALA A 82 1.66 0.08 10.55
CA ALA A 82 0.31 -0.48 10.47
C ALA A 82 -0.57 0.01 11.63
N ASP A 83 -0.04 0.03 12.85
CA ASP A 83 -0.76 0.55 14.03
C ASP A 83 -1.00 2.07 13.95
N GLY A 84 -0.02 2.81 13.44
CA GLY A 84 -0.15 4.25 13.19
C GLY A 84 -1.27 4.55 12.20
N LEU A 85 -1.34 3.81 11.09
CA LEU A 85 -2.37 3.96 10.06
C LEU A 85 -3.79 3.69 10.56
N ARG A 86 -3.94 2.80 11.56
CA ARG A 86 -5.22 2.51 12.24
C ARG A 86 -5.59 3.57 13.29
N SER A 87 -4.66 4.44 13.66
CA SER A 87 -4.88 5.39 14.76
C SER A 87 -5.93 6.45 14.41
N LYS A 88 -6.65 6.90 15.45
CA LYS A 88 -7.73 7.89 15.31
C LYS A 88 -7.33 9.17 14.54
N PRO A 89 -6.16 9.79 14.78
CA PRO A 89 -5.76 10.97 14.01
C PRO A 89 -5.67 10.73 12.49
N ILE A 90 -5.32 9.51 12.08
CA ILE A 90 -5.20 9.13 10.67
C ILE A 90 -6.55 8.67 10.08
N THR A 91 -7.44 8.11 10.89
CA THR A 91 -8.74 7.58 10.42
C THR A 91 -9.92 8.53 10.61
N ASP A 92 -9.70 9.67 11.28
CA ASP A 92 -10.74 10.68 11.52
C ASP A 92 -11.37 11.17 10.20
N GLY A 93 -12.70 11.07 10.14
CA GLY A 93 -13.53 11.51 9.01
C GLY A 93 -13.64 10.53 7.85
N ILE A 94 -13.04 9.33 7.95
CA ILE A 94 -13.10 8.27 6.92
C ILE A 94 -13.52 6.91 7.50
N GLU A 95 -13.99 6.86 8.74
CA GLU A 95 -14.29 5.60 9.45
C GLU A 95 -15.35 4.78 8.71
N GLN A 96 -16.35 5.44 8.14
CA GLN A 96 -17.40 4.77 7.36
C GLN A 96 -16.85 4.18 6.05
N ASP A 97 -15.92 4.86 5.39
CA ASP A 97 -15.28 4.36 4.17
C ASP A 97 -14.39 3.15 4.49
N LEU A 98 -13.61 3.24 5.57
CA LEU A 98 -12.79 2.12 6.05
C LEU A 98 -13.64 0.91 6.45
N GLN A 99 -14.78 1.12 7.11
CA GLN A 99 -15.70 0.03 7.44
C GLN A 99 -16.28 -0.62 6.19
N GLN A 100 -16.68 0.16 5.18
CA GLN A 100 -17.22 -0.40 3.93
C GLN A 100 -16.17 -1.18 3.14
N LEU A 101 -14.92 -0.70 3.12
CA LEU A 101 -13.80 -1.46 2.55
C LEU A 101 -13.61 -2.79 3.28
N ALA A 102 -13.61 -2.80 4.61
CA ALA A 102 -13.51 -4.03 5.41
C ALA A 102 -14.69 -5.00 5.13
N ASP A 103 -15.91 -4.48 4.97
CA ASP A 103 -17.09 -5.29 4.65
C ASP A 103 -17.03 -5.88 3.22
N LEU A 104 -16.43 -5.16 2.27
CA LEU A 104 -16.18 -5.67 0.92
C LEU A 104 -15.09 -6.75 0.94
N GLU A 105 -14.01 -6.54 1.69
CA GLU A 105 -12.93 -7.52 1.84
C GLU A 105 -13.44 -8.82 2.48
N LEU A 106 -14.24 -8.75 3.54
CA LEU A 106 -14.84 -9.93 4.19
C LEU A 106 -15.70 -10.75 3.23
N ARG A 107 -16.33 -10.10 2.24
CA ARG A 107 -17.12 -10.76 1.19
C ARG A 107 -16.24 -11.34 0.08
N ALA A 108 -15.05 -10.80 -0.14
CA ALA A 108 -14.17 -11.17 -1.26
C ALA A 108 -13.42 -12.49 -1.04
N THR A 109 -12.95 -12.81 0.18
CA THR A 109 -12.60 -14.16 0.71
C THR A 109 -11.77 -14.03 2.01
N GLY A 110 -11.72 -15.13 2.79
CA GLY A 110 -11.21 -15.15 4.17
C GLY A 110 -9.68 -15.10 4.31
N SER A 111 -9.23 -14.17 5.16
CA SER A 111 -7.89 -14.07 5.76
C SER A 111 -6.72 -13.78 4.80
N TRP A 112 -6.53 -12.48 4.60
CA TRP A 112 -5.47 -11.78 3.86
C TRP A 112 -4.03 -12.03 4.32
N ALA A 113 -3.83 -12.57 5.51
CA ALA A 113 -2.51 -12.74 6.08
C ALA A 113 -1.70 -13.89 5.44
N ILE A 114 -2.30 -14.69 4.54
CA ILE A 114 -1.77 -16.03 4.21
C ILE A 114 -1.55 -16.28 2.69
N VAL A 115 -2.17 -15.53 1.76
CA VAL A 115 -2.18 -15.91 0.33
C VAL A 115 -1.76 -14.79 -0.63
N PRO A 116 -0.71 -14.98 -1.46
CA PRO A 116 -0.26 -14.00 -2.46
C PRO A 116 -1.31 -13.62 -3.54
N THR A 117 -2.28 -14.48 -3.85
CA THR A 117 -3.37 -14.17 -4.78
C THR A 117 -4.33 -13.11 -4.25
N ALA A 118 -4.31 -12.84 -2.94
CA ALA A 118 -5.16 -11.85 -2.31
C ALA A 118 -4.90 -10.45 -2.90
N GLN A 119 -3.65 -10.06 -3.22
CA GLN A 119 -3.36 -8.70 -3.71
C GLN A 119 -4.22 -8.27 -4.93
N ALA A 120 -4.46 -9.17 -5.88
CA ALA A 120 -5.29 -8.90 -7.06
C ALA A 120 -6.77 -8.69 -6.69
N GLU A 121 -7.26 -9.41 -5.68
CA GLU A 121 -8.60 -9.25 -5.14
C GLU A 121 -8.77 -7.89 -4.47
N TRP A 122 -7.72 -7.36 -3.81
CA TRP A 122 -7.81 -6.04 -3.18
C TRP A 122 -7.92 -4.95 -4.21
N ILE A 123 -7.06 -5.03 -5.23
CA ILE A 123 -7.06 -4.07 -6.34
C ILE A 123 -8.47 -4.01 -6.91
N THR A 124 -9.07 -5.18 -7.15
CA THR A 124 -10.44 -5.28 -7.62
C THR A 124 -11.45 -4.69 -6.63
N THR A 125 -11.35 -5.00 -5.34
CA THR A 125 -12.23 -4.45 -4.29
C THR A 125 -12.15 -2.93 -4.17
N ALA A 126 -10.96 -2.36 -4.24
CA ALA A 126 -10.74 -0.93 -4.12
C ALA A 126 -11.21 -0.17 -5.36
N ILE A 127 -10.99 -0.72 -6.55
CA ILE A 127 -11.54 -0.17 -7.79
C ILE A 127 -13.07 -0.17 -7.70
N GLN A 128 -13.68 -1.30 -7.33
CA GLN A 128 -15.14 -1.39 -7.16
C GLN A 128 -15.68 -0.42 -6.10
N PHE A 129 -14.95 -0.22 -5.01
CA PHE A 129 -15.33 0.75 -3.98
C PHE A 129 -15.31 2.18 -4.52
N LEU A 130 -14.23 2.58 -5.19
CA LEU A 130 -14.09 3.92 -5.77
C LEU A 130 -15.11 4.16 -6.89
N ASP A 131 -15.33 3.20 -7.78
CA ASP A 131 -16.38 3.26 -8.80
C ASP A 131 -17.76 3.39 -8.17
N GLY A 132 -18.02 2.64 -7.10
CA GLY A 132 -19.26 2.74 -6.32
C GLY A 132 -19.47 4.15 -5.76
N ARG A 133 -18.41 4.81 -5.27
CA ARG A 133 -18.45 6.20 -4.80
C ARG A 133 -18.63 7.19 -5.94
N ALA A 134 -17.88 7.04 -7.04
CA ALA A 134 -18.01 7.86 -8.22
C ALA A 134 -19.43 7.81 -8.82
N SER A 135 -20.07 6.63 -8.80
CA SER A 135 -21.44 6.45 -9.32
C SER A 135 -22.50 7.26 -8.56
N GLN A 136 -22.22 7.65 -7.31
CA GLN A 136 -23.11 8.47 -6.49
C GLN A 136 -23.05 9.96 -6.86
N LEU A 137 -22.06 10.38 -7.64
CA LEU A 137 -21.95 11.76 -8.13
C LEU A 137 -22.93 12.01 -9.28
N PRO A 138 -23.36 13.27 -9.48
CA PRO A 138 -24.10 13.68 -10.66
C PRO A 138 -23.35 13.30 -11.96
N ASP A 139 -24.09 12.94 -13.02
CA ASP A 139 -23.50 12.43 -14.26
C ASP A 139 -22.39 13.32 -14.85
N GLY A 140 -22.51 14.65 -14.72
CA GLY A 140 -21.52 15.61 -15.22
C GLY A 140 -20.29 15.84 -14.33
N GLU A 141 -20.28 15.27 -13.14
CA GLU A 141 -19.19 15.38 -12.15
C GLU A 141 -18.46 14.04 -11.95
N ARG A 142 -18.91 12.98 -12.62
CA ARG A 142 -18.26 11.67 -12.55
C ARG A 142 -16.89 11.73 -13.23
N PRO A 143 -15.86 11.10 -12.64
CA PRO A 143 -14.59 10.89 -13.32
C PRO A 143 -14.75 10.09 -14.61
N ASP A 144 -13.72 10.16 -15.45
CA ASP A 144 -13.63 9.36 -16.67
C ASP A 144 -13.69 7.84 -16.37
N PRO A 145 -14.16 7.02 -17.33
CA PRO A 145 -14.00 5.57 -17.23
C PRO A 145 -12.54 5.19 -16.98
N TYR A 146 -12.31 4.19 -16.11
CA TYR A 146 -10.98 3.71 -15.68
C TYR A 146 -10.20 4.63 -14.71
N TRP A 147 -10.78 5.76 -14.29
CA TRP A 147 -10.16 6.61 -13.27
C TRP A 147 -9.82 5.85 -11.98
N ALA A 148 -10.71 4.96 -11.53
CA ALA A 148 -10.50 4.19 -10.32
C ALA A 148 -9.30 3.23 -10.47
N ASP A 149 -9.12 2.59 -11.63
CA ASP A 149 -7.96 1.75 -11.94
C ASP A 149 -6.65 2.55 -11.85
N ASP A 150 -6.61 3.73 -12.48
CA ASP A 150 -5.43 4.59 -12.49
C ASP A 150 -5.06 5.07 -11.08
N VAL A 151 -6.05 5.49 -10.30
CA VAL A 151 -5.84 5.93 -8.92
C VAL A 151 -5.36 4.78 -8.04
N VAL A 152 -5.99 3.61 -8.11
CA VAL A 152 -5.57 2.45 -7.30
C VAL A 152 -4.16 1.99 -7.68
N ALA A 153 -3.85 1.92 -8.98
CA ALA A 153 -2.52 1.57 -9.45
C ALA A 153 -1.47 2.59 -8.97
N GLY A 154 -1.76 3.88 -9.09
CA GLY A 154 -0.91 4.97 -8.64
C GLY A 154 -0.64 4.95 -7.14
N ILE A 155 -1.67 4.70 -6.33
CA ILE A 155 -1.55 4.55 -4.88
C ILE A 155 -0.66 3.36 -4.53
N ILE A 156 -0.85 2.19 -5.15
CA ILE A 156 -0.03 1.00 -4.87
C ILE A 156 1.44 1.25 -5.15
N VAL A 157 1.76 1.85 -6.30
CA VAL A 157 3.14 2.21 -6.64
C VAL A 157 3.71 3.18 -5.61
N SER A 158 2.93 4.18 -5.20
CA SER A 158 3.36 5.17 -4.20
C SER A 158 3.65 4.52 -2.84
N VAL A 159 2.74 3.67 -2.36
CA VAL A 159 2.87 2.95 -1.08
C VAL A 159 4.09 2.02 -1.09
N ARG A 160 4.27 1.23 -2.15
CA ARG A 160 5.42 0.34 -2.29
C ARG A 160 6.74 1.10 -2.32
N ALA A 161 6.78 2.25 -2.98
CA ALA A 161 7.95 3.12 -3.02
C ALA A 161 8.27 3.69 -1.63
N VAL A 162 7.28 4.21 -0.90
CA VAL A 162 7.45 4.75 0.47
C VAL A 162 7.96 3.67 1.43
N ILE A 163 7.40 2.46 1.35
CA ILE A 163 7.81 1.32 2.19
C ILE A 163 9.16 0.71 1.74
N GLY A 164 9.63 1.03 0.53
CA GLY A 164 10.87 0.54 -0.05
C GLY A 164 10.82 -0.91 -0.54
N VAL A 165 9.63 -1.42 -0.88
CA VAL A 165 9.45 -2.83 -1.29
C VAL A 165 10.26 -3.16 -2.55
N ASP A 166 10.08 -2.36 -3.61
CA ASP A 166 10.68 -2.65 -4.92
C ASP A 166 12.21 -2.51 -4.91
N GLU A 167 12.72 -1.55 -4.14
CA GLU A 167 14.17 -1.33 -3.99
C GLU A 167 14.84 -2.49 -3.25
N LEU A 168 14.22 -3.00 -2.19
CA LEU A 168 14.74 -4.16 -1.47
C LEU A 168 14.67 -5.42 -2.31
N GLN A 169 13.58 -5.61 -3.06
CA GLN A 169 13.47 -6.71 -4.00
C GLN A 169 14.56 -6.64 -5.07
N ALA A 170 14.84 -5.47 -5.64
CA ALA A 170 15.91 -5.32 -6.64
C ALA A 170 17.32 -5.59 -6.08
N ARG A 171 17.55 -5.33 -4.79
CA ARG A 171 18.87 -5.46 -4.15
C ARG A 171 19.14 -6.82 -3.54
N TYR A 172 18.12 -7.45 -2.97
CA TYR A 172 18.26 -8.64 -2.13
C TYR A 172 17.50 -9.86 -2.65
N ALA A 173 16.64 -9.72 -3.67
CA ALA A 173 16.03 -10.91 -4.25
C ALA A 173 17.10 -11.76 -4.91
N THR A 174 17.18 -13.02 -4.49
CA THR A 174 18.00 -14.02 -5.18
C THR A 174 17.50 -14.11 -6.62
N PRO A 175 18.37 -13.93 -7.64
CA PRO A 175 17.95 -14.17 -9.02
C PRO A 175 17.45 -15.61 -9.13
N PRO A 176 16.40 -15.89 -9.93
CA PRO A 176 15.95 -17.26 -10.13
C PRO A 176 17.14 -18.08 -10.59
N SER A 177 17.46 -19.16 -9.86
CA SER A 177 18.54 -20.08 -10.20
C SER A 177 18.40 -20.45 -11.67
N ALA A 178 19.31 -19.95 -12.51
CA ALA A 178 19.46 -20.46 -13.86
C ALA A 178 19.68 -21.97 -13.72
N ASN A 179 18.79 -22.75 -14.33
CA ASN A 179 18.82 -24.20 -14.42
C ASN A 179 20.22 -24.77 -14.17
N GLN A 180 20.37 -25.53 -13.09
CA GLN A 180 21.37 -26.59 -13.08
C GLN A 180 21.01 -27.51 -14.24
N VAL A 181 21.73 -27.36 -15.36
CA VAL A 181 21.74 -28.35 -16.42
C VAL A 181 22.24 -29.63 -15.77
N PRO A 182 21.49 -30.75 -15.78
CA PRO A 182 22.05 -32.00 -15.33
C PRO A 182 23.18 -32.36 -16.29
N GLU A 183 24.41 -32.45 -15.78
CA GLU A 183 25.47 -33.18 -16.46
C GLU A 183 25.04 -34.65 -16.52
N GLU A 184 24.53 -35.07 -17.68
CA GLU A 184 24.42 -36.48 -18.02
C GLU A 184 25.83 -37.07 -18.07
N SER A 185 26.09 -38.05 -17.20
CA SER A 185 27.22 -38.99 -17.27
C SER A 185 26.78 -40.30 -17.89
#